data_AF-A0A803T6S4-F1
#
_entry.id   AF-A0A803T6S4-F1
#
_cell.length_a   1.000
_cell.length_b   1.000
_cell.length_c   1.000
_cell.angle_alpha   90.00
_cell.angle_beta   90.00
_cell.angle_gamma   90.00
#
_symmetry.space_group_name_H-M   'P 1'
#
loop_
_entity.id
_entity.type
_entity.pdbx_description
1 polymer ?
#
loop_
_entity_poly.entity_id
_entity_poly.type
_entity_poly.pdbx_seq_one_letter_code
_entity_poly.pdbx_strand_id
1 'polypeptide(L)'
;MNGFLIFTLFLVPMYVGATWSAKYAVDCPESCNSNECKNPVHCKRMVLDDCGCCRVCAAALGETCYRTVAGMDGVKCGPGLKCQFFSEEDDFGDEFGICKECPYGTYGLECRRTCNCPSGICDRVTGKCLKFSFFQLAVSKPPNRRKLISHAENDMGSGDDNSVKEDFVNEKAIHSPIMKWLNPR
;
A
#
# COMPACT_ATOMS: atom_id res chain seq x y z
N MET A 1 38.08 -45.57 -45.25
CA MET A 1 36.84 -46.22 -44.78
C MET A 1 36.79 -46.00 -43.28
N ASN A 2 36.12 -44.92 -42.87
CA ASN A 2 34.77 -44.94 -42.26
C ASN A 2 34.83 -45.48 -40.81
N GLY A 3 34.47 -44.73 -39.78
CA GLY A 3 33.68 -43.51 -39.78
C GLY A 3 33.68 -42.78 -38.43
N PHE A 4 33.08 -41.60 -38.51
CA PHE A 4 32.80 -40.67 -37.43
C PHE A 4 31.93 -41.32 -36.34
N LEU A 5 32.29 -41.10 -35.07
CA LEU A 5 31.33 -41.08 -33.97
C LEU A 5 31.56 -39.81 -33.15
N ILE A 6 30.67 -38.85 -33.41
CA ILE A 6 30.56 -37.58 -32.70
C ILE A 6 29.83 -37.87 -31.38
N PHE A 7 30.50 -37.69 -30.25
CA PHE A 7 29.87 -37.71 -28.92
C PHE A 7 29.34 -36.29 -28.60
N THR A 8 28.14 -35.96 -29.07
CA THR A 8 27.39 -34.80 -28.57
C THR A 8 26.77 -35.16 -27.23
N LEU A 9 27.43 -34.83 -26.13
CA LEU A 9 26.80 -34.83 -24.81
C LEU A 9 26.01 -33.53 -24.68
N PHE A 10 24.68 -33.65 -24.78
CA PHE A 10 23.74 -32.54 -24.61
C PHE A 10 23.95 -31.87 -23.26
N LEU A 11 24.23 -30.56 -23.30
CA LEU A 11 24.05 -29.65 -22.17
C LEU A 11 22.58 -29.70 -21.77
N VAL A 12 22.26 -30.34 -20.65
CA VAL A 12 20.98 -30.11 -19.97
C VAL A 12 21.14 -28.81 -19.21
N PRO A 13 20.42 -27.72 -19.54
CA PRO A 13 20.35 -26.58 -18.65
C PRO A 13 19.66 -27.07 -17.38
N MET A 14 20.43 -27.16 -16.29
CA MET A 14 19.87 -27.18 -14.95
C MET A 14 19.06 -25.90 -14.84
N TYR A 15 17.75 -26.02 -15.05
CA TYR A 15 16.81 -24.98 -14.67
C TYR A 15 17.05 -24.76 -13.18
N VAL A 16 17.71 -23.63 -12.89
CA VAL A 16 17.72 -23.06 -11.56
C VAL A 16 16.26 -22.76 -11.27
N GLY A 17 15.58 -23.73 -10.65
CA GLY A 17 14.31 -23.50 -10.01
C GLY A 17 14.59 -22.37 -9.05
N ALA A 18 14.08 -21.18 -9.38
CA ALA A 18 14.06 -20.06 -8.47
C ALA A 18 13.58 -20.62 -7.13
N THR A 19 14.37 -20.41 -6.08
CA THR A 19 13.95 -20.69 -4.71
C THR A 19 12.79 -19.75 -4.41
N TRP A 20 11.59 -20.08 -4.90
CA TRP A 20 10.37 -19.47 -4.42
C TRP A 20 10.33 -19.78 -2.94
N SER A 21 10.27 -18.72 -2.14
CA SER A 21 10.13 -18.83 -0.70
C SER A 21 8.85 -19.63 -0.42
N ALA A 22 8.98 -20.92 -0.13
CA ALA A 22 7.88 -21.83 0.16
C ALA A 22 7.15 -21.51 1.47
N LYS A 23 7.51 -20.40 2.13
CA LYS A 23 6.98 -20.02 3.44
C LYS A 23 5.51 -19.58 3.43
N TYR A 24 4.92 -19.31 2.26
CA TYR A 24 3.63 -18.64 2.16
C TYR A 24 2.72 -19.26 1.08
N ALA A 25 2.82 -20.57 0.86
CA ALA A 25 1.94 -21.28 -0.06
C ALA A 25 0.55 -21.45 0.59
N VAL A 26 -0.48 -20.96 -0.09
CA VAL A 26 -1.87 -21.24 0.26
C VAL A 26 -2.33 -22.39 -0.63
N ASP A 27 -2.76 -23.49 -0.03
CA ASP A 27 -3.33 -24.62 -0.76
C ASP A 27 -4.78 -24.29 -1.14
N CYS A 28 -4.94 -23.70 -2.32
CA CYS A 28 -6.26 -23.39 -2.88
C CYS A 28 -6.84 -24.58 -3.63
N PRO A 29 -8.16 -24.83 -3.53
CA PRO A 29 -8.82 -25.88 -4.29
C PRO A 29 -8.73 -25.60 -5.80
N GLU A 30 -8.64 -26.66 -6.62
CA GLU A 30 -8.57 -26.54 -8.10
C GLU A 30 -9.78 -25.81 -8.69
N SER A 31 -10.95 -25.96 -8.06
CA SER A 31 -12.19 -25.29 -8.43
C SER A 31 -12.85 -24.66 -7.22
N CYS A 32 -13.38 -23.45 -7.40
CA CYS A 32 -14.16 -22.78 -6.36
C CYS A 32 -15.62 -23.24 -6.37
N ASN A 33 -16.09 -23.80 -5.24
CA ASN A 33 -17.51 -24.00 -4.95
C ASN A 33 -17.99 -23.01 -3.89
N SER A 34 -18.63 -21.91 -4.32
CA SER A 34 -19.06 -20.84 -3.41
C SER A 34 -20.12 -21.28 -2.38
N ASN A 35 -20.79 -22.41 -2.59
CA ASN A 35 -21.79 -22.93 -1.67
C ASN A 35 -21.18 -23.53 -0.40
N GLU A 36 -19.90 -23.90 -0.45
CA GLU A 36 -19.14 -24.39 0.69
C GLU A 36 -18.60 -23.23 1.54
N CYS A 37 -18.61 -22.01 1.01
CA CYS A 37 -18.26 -20.83 1.77
C CYS A 37 -19.28 -20.59 2.87
N LYS A 38 -18.81 -20.59 4.12
CA LYS A 38 -19.59 -20.05 5.23
C LYS A 38 -19.76 -18.53 5.02
N ASN A 39 -20.93 -18.01 5.38
CA ASN A 39 -21.18 -16.57 5.32
C ASN A 39 -20.59 -15.88 6.54
N PRO A 40 -19.76 -14.84 6.37
CA PRO A 40 -19.19 -14.16 7.51
C PRO A 40 -20.23 -13.25 8.17
N VAL A 41 -20.43 -13.46 9.48
CA VAL A 41 -21.42 -12.75 10.28
C VAL A 41 -20.76 -11.49 10.86
N HIS A 42 -21.46 -10.35 10.81
CA HIS A 42 -21.01 -9.06 11.40
C HIS A 42 -19.80 -8.36 10.75
N CYS A 43 -19.46 -8.61 9.49
CA CYS A 43 -18.45 -7.78 8.82
C CYS A 43 -19.00 -6.41 8.42
N LYS A 44 -18.25 -5.34 8.70
CA LYS A 44 -18.53 -4.01 8.13
C LYS A 44 -18.30 -3.98 6.61
N ARG A 45 -17.32 -4.75 6.13
CA ARG A 45 -16.98 -4.90 4.72
C ARG A 45 -16.42 -6.28 4.45
N MET A 46 -16.61 -6.80 3.23
CA MET A 46 -16.07 -8.09 2.81
C MET A 46 -15.17 -7.95 1.58
N VAL A 47 -14.18 -8.83 1.48
CA VAL A 47 -13.29 -9.02 0.33
C VAL A 47 -13.20 -10.51 0.00
N LEU A 48 -12.59 -10.86 -1.14
CA LEU A 48 -12.30 -12.26 -1.44
C LEU A 48 -11.08 -12.73 -0.63
N ASP A 49 -11.07 -14.01 -0.28
CA ASP A 49 -9.91 -14.73 0.24
C ASP A 49 -8.76 -14.78 -0.79
N ASP A 50 -7.60 -15.31 -0.38
CA ASP A 50 -6.44 -15.43 -1.26
C ASP A 50 -6.64 -16.42 -2.42
N CYS A 51 -7.59 -17.34 -2.27
CA CYS A 51 -8.00 -18.27 -3.31
C CYS A 51 -8.99 -17.66 -4.31
N GLY A 52 -9.52 -16.46 -4.03
CA GLY A 52 -10.52 -15.80 -4.87
C GLY A 52 -11.90 -16.48 -4.86
N CYS A 53 -12.18 -17.33 -3.87
CA CYS A 53 -13.39 -18.14 -3.79
C CYS A 53 -14.39 -17.59 -2.77
N CYS A 54 -14.00 -17.55 -1.50
CA CYS A 54 -14.91 -17.19 -0.41
C CYS A 54 -14.80 -15.71 -0.03
N ARG A 55 -15.90 -15.17 0.53
CA ARG A 55 -15.90 -13.82 1.10
C ARG A 55 -15.48 -13.88 2.55
N VAL A 56 -14.56 -13.00 2.91
CA VAL A 56 -14.01 -12.86 4.27
C VAL A 56 -14.18 -11.43 4.76
N CYS A 57 -14.11 -11.23 6.08
CA CYS A 57 -14.13 -9.87 6.64
C CYS A 57 -12.91 -9.08 6.18
N ALA A 58 -13.14 -7.80 5.87
CA ALA A 58 -12.11 -6.88 5.47
C ALA A 58 -11.69 -6.00 6.65
N ALA A 59 -10.41 -6.07 7.01
CA ALA A 59 -9.79 -5.20 8.01
C ALA A 59 -9.73 -3.75 7.51
N ALA A 60 -10.06 -2.82 8.40
CA ALA A 60 -9.97 -1.38 8.21
C ALA A 60 -8.54 -0.86 8.44
N LEU A 61 -8.34 0.43 8.16
CA LEU A 61 -7.06 1.09 8.40
C LEU A 61 -6.66 0.97 9.88
N GLY A 62 -5.45 0.48 10.14
CA GLY A 62 -4.94 0.30 11.50
C GLY A 62 -5.38 -1.00 12.19
N GLU A 63 -6.25 -1.80 11.58
CA GLU A 63 -6.62 -3.12 12.10
C GLU A 63 -5.57 -4.18 11.71
N THR A 64 -5.52 -5.25 12.50
CA THR A 64 -4.66 -6.41 12.26
C THR A 64 -5.02 -7.09 10.95
N CYS A 65 -4.01 -7.60 10.26
CA CYS A 65 -4.15 -8.40 9.05
C CYS A 65 -3.17 -9.55 9.07
N TYR A 66 -3.53 -10.61 8.36
CA TYR A 66 -2.71 -11.81 8.22
C TYR A 66 -2.22 -11.94 6.79
N ARG A 67 -1.10 -12.65 6.62
CA ARG A 67 -0.46 -12.78 5.31
C ARG A 67 -1.28 -13.57 4.32
N THR A 68 -1.86 -14.65 4.80
CA THR A 68 -2.64 -15.60 4.01
C THR A 68 -3.95 -15.86 4.74
N VAL A 69 -5.05 -15.67 4.04
CA VAL A 69 -6.40 -15.91 4.53
C VAL A 69 -7.08 -16.82 3.52
N ALA A 70 -7.28 -18.08 3.89
CA ALA A 70 -8.02 -19.08 3.14
C ALA A 70 -9.22 -19.54 3.98
N GLY A 71 -10.43 -19.44 3.43
CA GLY A 71 -11.65 -19.64 4.23
C GLY A 71 -11.95 -18.44 5.15
N MET A 72 -12.73 -18.65 6.22
CA MET A 72 -13.18 -17.57 7.12
C MET A 72 -12.22 -17.23 8.27
N ASP A 73 -11.14 -17.98 8.43
CA ASP A 73 -10.18 -17.79 9.52
C ASP A 73 -9.15 -16.74 9.10
N GLY A 74 -9.16 -15.58 9.78
CA GLY A 74 -8.31 -14.44 9.49
C GLY A 74 -9.02 -13.26 8.82
N VAL A 75 -8.31 -12.14 8.74
CA VAL A 75 -8.81 -10.87 8.19
C VAL A 75 -7.85 -10.31 7.16
N LYS A 76 -8.39 -9.90 6.02
CA LYS A 76 -7.63 -9.33 4.90
C LYS A 76 -7.87 -7.83 4.83
N CYS A 77 -6.85 -7.04 4.51
CA CYS A 77 -7.05 -5.60 4.36
C CYS A 77 -8.08 -5.27 3.27
N GLY A 78 -8.93 -4.28 3.56
CA GLY A 78 -9.88 -3.74 2.59
C GLY A 78 -9.21 -3.09 1.37
N PRO A 79 -9.99 -2.76 0.33
CA PRO A 79 -9.47 -2.09 -0.86
C PRO A 79 -8.88 -0.72 -0.52
N GLY A 80 -7.75 -0.38 -1.15
CA GLY A 80 -6.97 0.81 -0.86
C GLY A 80 -6.01 0.68 0.32
N LEU A 81 -5.93 -0.52 0.90
CA LEU A 81 -5.03 -0.86 1.98
C LEU A 81 -4.15 -2.06 1.60
N LYS A 82 -2.95 -2.13 2.19
CA LYS A 82 -2.07 -3.30 2.18
C LYS A 82 -1.67 -3.67 3.60
N CYS A 83 -1.41 -4.95 3.82
CA CYS A 83 -0.89 -5.41 5.10
C CYS A 83 0.60 -5.06 5.20
N GLN A 84 0.98 -4.36 6.27
CA GLN A 84 2.37 -4.13 6.62
C GLN A 84 2.73 -5.11 7.74
N PHE A 85 3.49 -6.15 7.40
CA PHE A 85 3.92 -7.19 8.36
C PHE A 85 4.99 -6.68 9.30
N PHE A 86 4.97 -7.20 10.51
CA PHE A 86 6.07 -7.09 11.46
C PHE A 86 6.95 -8.34 11.39
N SER A 87 8.18 -8.26 11.90
CA SER A 87 9.07 -9.41 12.01
C SER A 87 8.74 -10.34 13.17
N GLU A 88 7.71 -10.01 13.95
CA GLU A 88 7.25 -10.76 15.11
C GLU A 88 6.10 -11.68 14.68
N GLU A 89 6.13 -12.90 15.19
CA GLU A 89 5.05 -13.88 15.04
C GLU A 89 4.10 -13.75 16.23
N ASP A 90 2.80 -14.02 16.04
CA ASP A 90 1.87 -14.06 17.17
C ASP A 90 2.06 -15.31 18.04
N ASP A 91 1.27 -15.45 19.11
CA ASP A 91 1.32 -16.60 20.02
C ASP A 91 1.09 -17.96 19.33
N PHE A 92 0.58 -17.95 18.08
CA PHE A 92 0.32 -19.13 17.26
C PHE A 92 1.40 -19.36 16.19
N GLY A 93 2.38 -18.46 16.06
CA GLY A 93 3.44 -18.54 15.06
C GLY A 93 3.05 -17.92 13.70
N ASP A 94 1.91 -17.22 13.63
CA ASP A 94 1.44 -16.61 12.39
C ASP A 94 2.05 -15.21 12.20
N GLU A 95 2.50 -14.92 10.98
CA GLU A 95 3.02 -13.60 10.63
C GLU A 95 1.85 -12.63 10.42
N PHE A 96 1.68 -11.71 11.37
CA PHE A 96 0.65 -10.69 11.33
C PHE A 96 1.22 -9.30 10.98
N GLY A 97 0.32 -8.40 10.65
CA GLY A 97 0.65 -7.03 10.32
C GLY A 97 -0.50 -6.08 10.61
N ILE A 98 -0.34 -4.85 10.16
CA ILE A 98 -1.37 -3.80 10.29
C ILE A 98 -1.72 -3.27 8.90
N CYS A 99 -3.01 -3.10 8.65
CA CYS A 99 -3.47 -2.50 7.40
C CYS A 99 -3.06 -1.03 7.31
N LYS A 100 -2.31 -0.70 6.28
CA LYS A 100 -1.88 0.65 5.93
C LYS A 100 -2.42 1.05 4.58
N GLU A 101 -2.53 2.35 4.35
CA GLU A 101 -2.91 2.88 3.05
C GLU A 101 -1.94 2.47 1.94
N CYS A 102 -2.48 2.34 0.74
CA CYS A 102 -1.67 2.12 -0.44
C CYS A 102 -0.66 3.25 -0.65
N PRO A 103 0.57 2.94 -1.09
CA PRO A 103 1.50 3.98 -1.52
C PRO A 103 0.91 4.77 -2.68
N TYR A 104 1.34 6.02 -2.83
CA TYR A 104 0.92 6.85 -3.95
C TYR A 104 1.20 6.16 -5.29
N GLY A 105 0.28 6.30 -6.23
CA GLY A 105 0.38 5.65 -7.55
C GLY A 105 -0.14 4.21 -7.58
N THR A 106 -0.68 3.68 -6.48
CA THR A 106 -1.28 2.34 -6.45
C THR A 106 -2.67 2.34 -5.83
N TYR A 107 -3.49 1.34 -6.17
CA TYR A 107 -4.87 1.21 -5.71
C TYR A 107 -5.35 -0.24 -5.69
N GLY A 108 -6.53 -0.46 -5.10
CA GLY A 108 -7.18 -1.76 -5.03
C GLY A 108 -6.74 -2.60 -3.84
N LEU A 109 -7.05 -3.91 -3.88
CA LEU A 109 -6.65 -4.86 -2.83
C LEU A 109 -5.15 -5.06 -2.86
N GLU A 110 -4.52 -5.00 -1.68
CA GLU A 110 -3.06 -5.10 -1.51
C GLU A 110 -2.24 -4.14 -2.37
N CYS A 111 -2.89 -3.11 -2.92
CA CYS A 111 -2.25 -2.13 -3.79
C CYS A 111 -1.62 -2.75 -5.06
N ARG A 112 -2.16 -3.88 -5.55
CA ARG A 112 -1.65 -4.60 -6.72
C ARG A 112 -1.85 -3.85 -8.05
N ARG A 113 -2.70 -2.81 -8.08
CA ARG A 113 -3.00 -2.05 -9.30
C ARG A 113 -2.26 -0.72 -9.29
N THR A 114 -1.77 -0.29 -10.45
CA THR A 114 -1.07 0.99 -10.63
C THR A 114 -2.01 2.04 -11.24
N CYS A 115 -1.98 3.26 -10.71
CA CYS A 115 -2.73 4.40 -11.24
C CYS A 115 -2.33 4.71 -12.68
N ASN A 116 -3.31 4.89 -13.58
CA ASN A 116 -3.09 5.32 -14.96
C ASN A 116 -3.63 6.74 -15.18
N CYS A 117 -3.04 7.71 -14.47
CA CYS A 117 -3.49 9.10 -14.46
C CYS A 117 -2.36 10.02 -14.94
N PRO A 118 -2.66 11.16 -15.57
CA PRO A 118 -1.64 12.10 -16.02
C PRO A 118 -0.73 12.61 -14.88
N SER A 119 -1.29 12.78 -13.69
CA SER A 119 -0.56 13.17 -12.47
C SER A 119 0.10 11.99 -11.76
N GLY A 120 -0.14 10.75 -12.19
CA GLY A 120 0.24 9.53 -11.48
C GLY A 120 -0.54 9.27 -10.18
N ILE A 121 -1.45 10.17 -9.78
CA ILE A 121 -2.18 10.08 -8.51
C ILE A 121 -3.65 9.72 -8.77
N CYS A 122 -4.12 8.68 -8.09
CA CYS A 122 -5.50 8.21 -8.14
C CYS A 122 -6.05 7.85 -6.76
N ASP A 123 -7.38 7.78 -6.66
CA ASP A 123 -8.07 7.27 -5.47
C ASP A 123 -7.66 5.83 -5.18
N ARG A 124 -7.23 5.57 -3.94
CA ARG A 124 -6.62 4.28 -3.55
C ARG A 124 -7.60 3.10 -3.57
N VAL A 125 -8.90 3.35 -3.51
CA VAL A 125 -9.92 2.29 -3.53
C VAL A 125 -10.33 1.97 -4.97
N THR A 126 -10.64 3.02 -5.74
CA THR A 126 -11.32 2.92 -7.04
C THR A 126 -10.39 3.05 -8.24
N GLY A 127 -9.21 3.65 -8.07
CA GLY A 127 -8.29 3.94 -9.16
C GLY A 127 -8.64 5.18 -9.98
N LYS A 128 -9.68 5.94 -9.60
CA LYS A 128 -10.11 7.14 -10.33
C LYS A 128 -9.10 8.28 -10.15
N CYS A 129 -8.76 8.95 -11.24
CA CYS A 129 -7.80 10.06 -11.20
C CYS A 129 -8.31 11.21 -10.34
N LEU A 130 -7.43 11.66 -9.45
CA LEU A 130 -7.71 12.86 -8.66
C LEU A 130 -7.51 14.08 -9.57
N LYS A 131 -8.53 14.94 -9.65
CA LYS A 131 -8.48 16.19 -10.41
C LYS A 131 -7.97 17.29 -9.47
N PHE A 132 -6.78 17.80 -9.76
CA PHE A 132 -6.25 18.98 -9.10
C PHE A 132 -6.54 20.19 -9.99
N SER A 133 -7.47 21.04 -9.55
CA SER A 133 -7.91 22.23 -10.30
C SER A 133 -6.78 23.23 -10.57
N PHE A 134 -5.67 23.13 -9.84
CA PHE A 134 -4.52 24.04 -9.93
C PHE A 134 -3.74 23.93 -11.25
N PHE A 135 -3.79 22.80 -11.97
CA PHE A 135 -3.08 22.64 -13.25
C PHE A 135 -3.90 23.06 -14.48
N GLN A 136 -5.17 23.43 -14.31
CA GLN A 136 -6.04 23.81 -15.43
C GLN A 136 -5.79 25.24 -15.94
N LEU A 137 -5.05 26.06 -15.19
CA LEU A 137 -4.72 27.44 -15.57
C LEU A 137 -3.55 27.54 -16.58
N ALA A 138 -2.74 26.49 -16.74
CA ALA A 138 -1.58 26.51 -17.64
C ALA A 138 -1.91 26.20 -19.12
N VAL A 139 -3.14 25.78 -19.43
CA VAL A 139 -3.57 25.40 -20.80
C VAL A 139 -4.80 26.20 -21.25
N SER A 140 -4.96 27.44 -20.77
CA SER A 140 -5.77 28.42 -21.47
C SER A 140 -4.84 29.34 -22.25
N LYS A 141 -4.67 29.02 -23.53
CA LYS A 141 -4.02 29.88 -24.52
C LYS A 141 -4.77 31.24 -24.52
N PRO A 142 -4.14 32.38 -24.24
CA PRO A 142 -4.85 33.65 -24.20
C PRO A 142 -5.21 34.09 -25.63
N PRO A 143 -6.47 34.49 -25.93
CA PRO A 143 -6.75 35.23 -27.13
C PRO A 143 -6.40 36.70 -26.91
N ASN A 144 -5.46 37.16 -27.73
CA ASN A 144 -5.34 38.52 -28.22
C ASN A 144 -4.80 39.62 -27.29
N ARG A 145 -3.55 40.00 -27.62
CA ARG A 145 -2.79 41.19 -27.25
C ARG A 145 -3.67 42.46 -27.24
N ARG A 146 -3.98 42.99 -26.06
CA ARG A 146 -4.25 44.42 -25.89
C ARG A 146 -3.26 45.01 -24.89
N LYS A 147 -2.57 46.02 -25.41
CA LYS A 147 -1.48 46.80 -24.85
C LYS A 147 -1.87 47.39 -23.48
N LEU A 148 -1.26 46.91 -22.40
CA LEU A 148 -1.28 47.62 -21.11
C LEU A 148 0.11 48.24 -20.93
N ILE A 149 0.11 49.56 -20.83
CA ILE A 149 1.27 50.42 -20.69
C ILE A 149 1.92 50.17 -19.33
N SER A 150 3.22 49.93 -19.32
CA SER A 150 4.07 49.84 -18.14
C SER A 150 4.23 51.21 -17.51
N HIS A 151 3.76 51.39 -16.27
CA HIS A 151 4.36 52.35 -15.36
C HIS A 151 5.07 51.56 -14.27
N ALA A 152 6.39 51.71 -14.24
CA ALA A 152 7.26 51.28 -13.18
C ALA A 152 7.18 52.30 -12.06
N GLU A 153 6.82 51.86 -10.86
CA GLU A 153 7.18 52.55 -9.63
C GLU A 153 7.80 51.52 -8.69
N ASN A 154 9.02 51.85 -8.27
CA ASN A 154 9.86 51.04 -7.42
C ASN A 154 9.58 51.51 -6.00
N ASP A 155 9.14 50.62 -5.11
CA ASP A 155 9.13 50.90 -3.68
C ASP A 155 10.00 49.89 -2.94
N MET A 156 11.10 50.41 -2.41
CA MET A 156 11.90 49.79 -1.36
C MET A 156 11.24 50.03 0.00
N GLY A 157 11.17 49.00 0.84
CA GLY A 157 11.02 49.13 2.29
C GLY A 157 11.95 48.10 2.94
N SER A 158 13.15 48.49 3.35
CA SER A 158 13.52 49.01 4.69
C SER A 158 13.19 48.01 5.80
N GLY A 159 14.23 47.30 6.26
CA GLY A 159 14.17 46.48 7.46
C GLY A 159 14.19 47.32 8.72
N ASP A 160 13.86 46.68 9.84
CA ASP A 160 14.46 46.95 11.15
C ASP A 160 14.40 45.69 12.01
N ASP A 161 15.57 45.38 12.56
CA ASP A 161 15.88 44.38 13.56
C ASP A 161 15.15 44.66 14.88
N ASN A 162 14.76 43.62 15.60
CA ASN A 162 14.76 43.67 17.06
C ASN A 162 15.03 42.31 17.69
N SER A 163 16.22 42.25 18.29
CA SER A 163 16.75 41.25 19.20
C SER A 163 16.15 41.40 20.59
N VAL A 164 15.63 40.32 21.19
CA VAL A 164 15.60 40.13 22.65
C VAL A 164 15.91 38.65 22.96
N LYS A 165 16.74 38.50 23.99
CA LYS A 165 17.55 37.36 24.42
C LYS A 165 16.80 36.12 24.91
N GLU A 166 17.57 35.03 24.84
CA GLU A 166 17.47 33.77 25.58
C GLU A 166 17.21 33.95 27.09
N ASP A 167 16.51 32.98 27.67
CA ASP A 167 16.90 32.41 28.96
C ASP A 167 16.75 30.88 28.90
N PHE A 168 17.80 30.21 29.37
CA PHE A 168 18.03 28.78 29.40
C PHE A 168 17.35 28.09 30.60
N VAL A 169 17.34 26.74 30.52
CA VAL A 169 17.34 25.75 31.62
C VAL A 169 15.94 25.28 32.09
N ASN A 170 15.53 24.05 31.77
CA ASN A 170 15.95 22.86 32.51
C ASN A 170 15.33 21.56 31.96
N GLU A 171 16.13 20.52 32.03
CA GLU A 171 15.87 19.13 31.69
C GLU A 171 14.94 18.48 32.73
N LYS A 172 14.02 17.61 32.28
CA LYS A 172 13.60 16.38 32.98
C LYS A 172 12.71 15.51 32.10
N ALA A 173 13.25 14.35 31.75
CA ALA A 173 12.48 13.17 31.38
C ALA A 173 11.52 12.78 32.53
N ILE A 174 10.36 12.19 32.19
CA ILE A 174 9.77 10.96 32.78
C ILE A 174 8.29 10.81 32.35
N HIS A 175 7.97 9.59 31.93
CA HIS A 175 6.67 8.89 31.92
C HIS A 175 5.77 8.90 30.67
N SER A 176 5.85 7.75 29.98
CA SER A 176 4.86 7.14 29.09
C SER A 176 3.50 6.90 29.77
N PRO A 177 2.36 7.01 29.04
CA PRO A 177 1.07 6.56 29.54
C PRO A 177 0.87 5.05 29.29
N ILE A 178 0.66 4.37 30.41
CA ILE A 178 0.32 2.96 30.62
C ILE A 178 -0.86 2.52 29.74
N MET A 179 -0.64 1.48 28.92
CA MET A 179 -1.74 0.72 28.31
C MET A 179 -2.32 -0.24 29.37
N LYS A 180 -3.61 -0.08 29.68
CA LYS A 180 -4.35 -1.00 30.55
C LYS A 180 -4.72 -2.25 29.76
N TRP A 181 -4.17 -3.38 30.17
CA TRP A 181 -4.52 -4.72 29.69
C TRP A 181 -5.89 -5.15 30.27
N LEU A 182 -6.73 -5.80 29.45
CA LEU A 182 -7.98 -6.43 29.89
C LEU A 182 -7.80 -7.95 29.89
N ASN A 183 -8.19 -8.59 30.99
CA ASN A 183 -8.06 -10.04 31.21
C ASN A 183 -9.08 -10.85 30.37
N PRO A 184 -8.68 -12.02 29.83
CA PRO A 184 -9.59 -12.92 29.12
C PRO A 184 -10.39 -13.83 30.08
N ARG A 185 -11.56 -14.26 29.61
CA ARG A 185 -12.32 -15.40 30.14
C ARG A 185 -12.09 -16.62 29.26
#